data_AF-A0A1G9EVT9-F1
#
_entry.id   AF-A0A1G9EVT9-F1
#
_cell.length_a   1.000
_cell.length_b   1.000
_cell.length_c   1.000
_cell.angle_alpha   90.00
_cell.angle_beta   90.00
_cell.angle_gamma   90.00
#
_symmetry.space_group_name_H-M   'P 1'
#
loop_
_entity.id
_entity.type
_entity.pdbx_description
1 polymer ?
#
loop_
_entity_poly.entity_id
_entity_poly.type
_entity_poly.pdbx_seq_one_letter_code
_entity_poly.pdbx_strand_id
1 'polypeptide(L)'
;MGSMLADAPEGDLWLFGYGSLLWKPGFQYTERRMATMRGWHRAFCIRVARFRGTRDLNGLMMALDRGGQCQGMIFRIPRNWAEAVLHTLFRRELVVKPPGTPPRWLDAQTEDGSVRALGFVMDRRSPFHAGRLPLEEVADVLARAAGHWGTCAEYLHNTVAHLEELDIHDRNLWRLQALVADRIRTWKAPDP
;
A
#
# COMPACT_ATOMS: atom_id res chain seq x y z
N MET A 1 -5.12 17.74 -10.10
CA MET A 1 -6.31 16.98 -10.51
C MET A 1 -6.46 16.98 -12.02
N GLY A 2 -6.46 18.16 -12.67
CA GLY A 2 -6.65 18.30 -14.12
C GLY A 2 -5.75 17.42 -15.00
N SER A 3 -4.44 17.33 -14.71
CA SER A 3 -3.54 16.47 -15.49
C SER A 3 -3.84 14.98 -15.38
N MET A 4 -4.15 14.48 -14.18
CA MET A 4 -4.44 13.05 -13.97
C MET A 4 -5.69 12.58 -14.72
N LEU A 5 -6.73 13.42 -14.77
CA LEU A 5 -7.95 13.14 -15.54
C LEU A 5 -7.76 13.31 -17.04
N ALA A 6 -6.89 14.23 -17.47
CA ALA A 6 -6.53 14.41 -18.88
C ALA A 6 -5.77 13.20 -19.43
N ASP A 7 -4.87 12.62 -18.62
CA ASP A 7 -4.08 11.43 -19.00
C ASP A 7 -4.84 10.10 -18.80
N ALA A 8 -6.07 10.17 -18.30
CA ALA A 8 -6.89 9.00 -18.05
C ALA A 8 -7.29 8.32 -19.36
N PRO A 9 -7.38 6.97 -19.38
CA PRO A 9 -7.99 6.27 -20.51
C PRO A 9 -9.40 6.81 -20.84
N GLU A 10 -9.81 6.64 -22.09
CA GLU A 10 -11.20 6.88 -22.47
C GLU A 10 -12.15 5.92 -21.72
N GLY A 11 -13.35 6.42 -21.42
CA GLY A 11 -14.37 5.67 -20.68
C GLY A 11 -14.21 5.74 -19.16
N ASP A 12 -14.67 4.69 -18.50
CA ASP A 12 -14.69 4.56 -17.04
C ASP A 12 -13.28 4.42 -16.48
N LEU A 13 -13.07 4.94 -15.26
CA LEU A 13 -11.80 4.82 -14.58
C LEU A 13 -11.70 3.51 -13.83
N TRP A 14 -10.48 3.00 -13.75
CA TRP A 14 -10.14 1.87 -12.91
C TRP A 14 -9.16 2.29 -11.84
N LEU A 15 -9.39 1.88 -10.59
CA LEU A 15 -8.46 2.10 -9.48
C LEU A 15 -7.93 0.76 -8.98
N PHE A 16 -6.62 0.62 -8.83
CA PHE A 16 -6.00 -0.56 -8.25
C PHE A 16 -5.81 -0.40 -6.74
N GLY A 17 -6.43 -1.29 -5.97
CA GLY A 17 -6.26 -1.44 -4.53
C GLY A 17 -5.33 -2.60 -4.19
N TYR A 18 -4.33 -2.34 -3.33
CA TYR A 18 -3.38 -3.35 -2.84
C TYR A 18 -3.23 -3.37 -1.32
N GLY A 19 -3.74 -2.35 -0.63
CA GLY A 19 -3.66 -2.19 0.83
C GLY A 19 -5.01 -1.71 1.35
N SER A 20 -5.03 -0.61 2.10
CA SER A 20 -6.25 -0.10 2.77
C SER A 20 -7.47 0.08 1.87
N LEU A 21 -7.26 0.32 0.57
CA LEU A 21 -8.34 0.41 -0.42
C LEU A 21 -9.09 -0.91 -0.66
N LEU A 22 -8.49 -2.06 -0.35
CA LEU A 22 -9.13 -3.37 -0.50
C LEU A 22 -10.32 -3.55 0.45
N TRP A 23 -10.17 -3.17 1.72
CA TRP A 23 -11.19 -3.34 2.75
C TRP A 23 -11.92 -2.04 3.12
N LYS A 24 -11.30 -0.88 2.89
CA LYS A 24 -11.91 0.44 3.09
C LYS A 24 -11.69 1.31 1.86
N PRO A 25 -12.40 1.09 0.74
CA PRO A 25 -12.27 1.91 -0.47
C PRO A 25 -12.55 3.39 -0.19
N GLY A 26 -13.65 3.69 0.52
CA GLY A 26 -14.01 5.07 0.86
C GLY A 26 -14.48 5.91 -0.32
N PHE A 27 -14.90 5.27 -1.41
CA PHE A 27 -15.47 5.89 -2.61
C PHE A 27 -16.49 4.95 -3.26
N GLN A 28 -17.32 5.51 -4.15
CA GLN A 28 -18.31 4.77 -4.94
C GLN A 28 -17.66 4.11 -6.15
N TYR A 29 -18.09 2.88 -6.45
CA TYR A 29 -17.68 2.09 -7.60
C TYR A 29 -18.86 1.22 -8.06
N THR A 30 -18.88 0.84 -9.33
CA THR A 30 -19.94 -0.02 -9.91
C THR A 30 -19.52 -1.47 -10.01
N GLU A 31 -18.22 -1.74 -9.95
CA GLU A 31 -17.67 -3.07 -10.15
C GLU A 31 -16.35 -3.21 -9.38
N ARG A 32 -16.06 -4.41 -8.89
CA ARG A 32 -14.72 -4.78 -8.44
C ARG A 32 -14.36 -6.17 -8.93
N ARG A 33 -13.12 -6.39 -9.36
CA ARG A 33 -12.61 -7.70 -9.76
C ARG A 33 -11.14 -7.89 -9.37
N MET A 34 -10.70 -9.14 -9.30
CA MET A 34 -9.31 -9.49 -9.02
C MET A 34 -8.41 -9.00 -10.15
N ALA A 35 -7.22 -8.52 -9.81
CA ALA A 35 -6.24 -8.11 -10.79
C ALA A 35 -4.81 -8.30 -10.29
N THR A 36 -3.88 -8.51 -11.22
CA THR A 36 -2.44 -8.61 -10.95
C THR A 36 -1.69 -7.47 -11.62
N MET A 37 -1.00 -6.67 -10.81
CA MET A 37 -0.09 -5.62 -11.23
C MET A 37 1.33 -6.19 -11.35
N ARG A 38 1.84 -6.39 -12.57
CA ARG A 38 3.20 -6.92 -12.81
C ARG A 38 4.24 -5.80 -12.73
N GLY A 39 5.44 -6.12 -12.26
CA GLY A 39 6.52 -5.15 -12.07
C GLY A 39 6.40 -4.34 -10.77
N TRP A 40 5.46 -4.70 -9.89
CA TRP A 40 5.22 -4.04 -8.61
C TRP A 40 4.94 -5.09 -7.52
N HIS A 41 5.37 -4.86 -6.29
CA HIS A 41 5.07 -5.73 -5.15
C HIS A 41 4.79 -4.89 -3.90
N ARG A 42 4.08 -5.47 -2.94
CA ARG A 42 3.89 -4.86 -1.62
C ARG A 42 5.21 -4.84 -0.86
N ALA A 43 5.58 -3.67 -0.35
CA ALA A 43 6.78 -3.52 0.48
C ALA A 43 6.56 -2.49 1.58
N PHE A 44 7.04 -2.81 2.78
CA PHE A 44 7.15 -1.87 3.90
C PHE A 44 8.34 -0.92 3.67
N CYS A 45 8.15 0.03 2.75
CA CYS A 45 9.21 0.88 2.22
C CYS A 45 8.97 2.38 2.40
N ILE A 46 7.87 2.77 3.07
CA ILE A 46 7.64 4.17 3.47
C ILE A 46 8.14 4.35 4.90
N ARG A 47 9.22 5.11 5.08
CA ARG A 47 9.72 5.55 6.38
C ARG A 47 8.80 6.63 6.97
N VAL A 48 8.31 6.41 8.19
CA VAL A 48 7.42 7.34 8.88
C VAL A 48 7.93 7.70 10.27
N ALA A 49 8.08 9.00 10.53
CA ALA A 49 8.42 9.56 11.86
C ALA A 49 7.20 9.93 12.71
N ARG A 50 6.00 9.59 12.23
CA ARG A 50 4.68 9.80 12.83
C ARG A 50 3.80 8.59 12.48
N PHE A 51 2.56 8.58 12.98
CA PHE A 51 1.56 7.52 12.78
C PHE A 51 1.94 6.22 13.50
N ARG A 52 2.68 5.33 12.84
CA ARG A 52 3.12 4.04 13.40
C ARG A 52 4.59 4.06 13.85
N GLY A 53 5.16 5.26 13.93
CA GLY A 53 6.48 5.50 14.51
C GLY A 53 6.55 6.86 15.19
N THR A 54 7.72 7.15 15.74
CA THR A 54 8.09 8.43 16.37
C THR A 54 9.33 9.01 15.70
N ARG A 55 9.76 10.20 16.14
CA ARG A 55 11.02 10.80 15.67
C ARG A 55 12.24 9.99 16.10
N ASP A 56 12.18 9.39 17.30
CA ASP A 56 13.27 8.60 17.86
C ASP A 56 13.32 7.19 17.25
N LEU A 57 12.14 6.61 16.98
CA LEU A 57 12.01 5.31 16.35
C LEU A 57 11.02 5.37 15.19
N ASN A 58 11.57 5.60 13.99
CA ASN A 58 10.79 5.61 12.76
C ASN A 58 10.13 4.25 12.52
N GLY A 59 8.87 4.28 12.08
CA GLY A 59 8.16 3.11 11.58
C GLY A 59 8.33 2.93 10.08
N LEU A 60 7.80 1.82 9.58
CA LEU A 60 7.62 1.56 8.17
C LEU A 60 6.15 1.33 7.85
N MET A 61 5.68 1.92 6.75
CA MET A 61 4.37 1.63 6.16
C MET A 61 4.53 1.06 4.76
N MET A 62 3.44 0.46 4.27
CA MET A 62 3.41 -0.30 3.03
C MET A 62 3.09 0.59 1.83
N ALA A 63 3.77 0.34 0.72
CA ALA A 63 3.44 0.83 -0.61
C ALA A 63 3.62 -0.27 -1.65
N LEU A 64 3.22 -0.01 -2.89
CA LEU A 64 3.74 -0.73 -4.04
C LEU A 64 5.13 -0.20 -4.41
N ASP A 65 6.12 -1.07 -4.42
CA ASP A 65 7.46 -0.75 -4.90
C ASP A 65 7.83 -1.57 -6.14
N ARG A 66 8.80 -1.10 -6.92
CA ARG A 66 9.19 -1.71 -8.20
C ARG A 66 9.75 -3.11 -8.03
N GLY A 67 9.31 -4.01 -8.90
CA GLY A 67 9.74 -5.42 -9.01
C GLY A 67 8.62 -6.39 -8.64
N GLY A 68 8.74 -7.64 -9.09
CA GLY A 68 7.81 -8.72 -8.73
C GLY A 68 6.40 -8.56 -9.34
N GLN A 69 5.40 -8.98 -8.60
CA GLN A 69 3.99 -8.82 -8.94
C GLN A 69 3.15 -8.63 -7.67
N CYS A 70 2.01 -7.95 -7.81
CA CYS A 70 1.06 -7.73 -6.73
C CYS A 70 -0.33 -8.10 -7.20
N GLN A 71 -0.93 -9.09 -6.55
CA GLN A 71 -2.35 -9.39 -6.70
C GLN A 71 -3.15 -8.44 -5.82
N GLY A 72 -4.25 -7.89 -6.31
CA GLY A 72 -5.11 -6.93 -5.63
C GLY A 72 -6.48 -6.88 -6.30
N MET A 73 -7.22 -5.81 -6.06
CA MET A 73 -8.53 -5.59 -6.69
C MET A 73 -8.47 -4.34 -7.57
N ILE A 74 -9.15 -4.36 -8.71
CA ILE A 74 -9.49 -3.13 -9.42
C ILE A 74 -10.95 -2.76 -9.18
N PHE A 75 -11.22 -1.46 -9.10
CA PHE A 75 -12.54 -0.89 -8.90
C PHE A 75 -12.93 -0.03 -10.10
N ARG A 76 -14.10 -0.29 -10.70
CA ARG A 76 -14.65 0.50 -11.81
C ARG A 76 -15.38 1.72 -11.29
N ILE A 77 -15.00 2.88 -11.78
CA ILE A 77 -15.59 4.17 -11.42
C ILE A 77 -16.16 4.77 -12.71
N PRO A 78 -17.50 4.90 -12.80
CA PRO A 78 -18.15 5.59 -13.90
C PRO A 78 -17.51 6.95 -14.19
N ARG A 79 -17.35 7.29 -15.47
CA ARG A 79 -16.66 8.53 -15.87
C ARG A 79 -17.26 9.80 -15.23
N ASN A 80 -18.58 9.84 -15.04
CA ASN A 80 -19.27 10.95 -14.38
C ASN A 80 -19.00 11.05 -12.86
N TRP A 81 -18.47 10.01 -12.22
CA TRP A 81 -18.07 10.02 -10.80
C TRP A 81 -16.57 10.26 -10.60
N ALA A 82 -15.79 10.13 -11.67
CA ALA A 82 -14.33 10.17 -11.66
C ALA A 82 -13.75 11.33 -10.85
N GLU A 83 -14.19 12.56 -11.11
CA GLU A 83 -13.65 13.74 -10.46
C GLU A 83 -13.90 13.74 -8.94
N ALA A 84 -15.13 13.44 -8.52
CA ALA A 84 -15.51 13.38 -7.11
C ALA A 84 -14.75 12.28 -6.36
N VAL A 85 -14.60 11.10 -6.98
CA VAL A 85 -13.86 9.97 -6.42
C VAL A 85 -12.37 10.31 -6.28
N LEU A 86 -11.74 10.83 -7.34
CA LEU A 86 -10.32 11.22 -7.30
C LEU A 86 -10.07 12.33 -6.28
N HIS A 87 -10.99 13.28 -6.14
CA HIS A 87 -10.87 14.33 -5.13
C HIS A 87 -10.90 13.78 -3.69
N THR A 88 -11.78 12.83 -3.41
CA THR A 88 -11.84 12.16 -2.10
C THR A 88 -10.58 11.31 -1.86
N LEU A 89 -10.19 10.53 -2.85
CA LEU A 89 -9.03 9.65 -2.80
C LEU A 89 -7.73 10.43 -2.61
N PHE A 90 -7.50 11.52 -3.34
CA PHE A 90 -6.27 12.30 -3.24
C PHE A 90 -6.17 13.05 -1.91
N ARG A 91 -7.28 13.48 -1.31
CA ARG A 91 -7.27 14.05 0.04
C ARG A 91 -6.86 13.03 1.09
N ARG A 92 -7.23 11.77 0.92
CA ARG A 92 -6.87 10.66 1.82
C ARG A 92 -5.44 10.17 1.62
N GLU A 93 -5.00 9.99 0.38
CA GLU A 93 -3.72 9.32 0.07
C GLU A 93 -2.55 10.30 -0.06
N LEU A 94 -2.80 11.59 -0.35
CA LEU A 94 -1.75 12.60 -0.61
C LEU A 94 -1.67 13.66 0.49
N VAL A 95 -1.90 13.25 1.74
CA VAL A 95 -1.86 14.12 2.94
C VAL A 95 -0.49 14.77 3.12
N VAL A 96 0.58 14.04 2.84
CA VAL A 96 1.96 14.55 2.91
C VAL A 96 2.39 15.12 1.55
N LYS A 97 3.06 16.28 1.54
CA LYS A 97 3.53 16.97 0.32
C LYS A 97 5.06 17.17 0.35
N PRO A 98 5.80 16.74 -0.70
CA PRO A 98 5.34 15.91 -1.81
C PRO A 98 4.92 14.50 -1.34
N PRO A 99 3.98 13.83 -2.04
CA PRO A 99 3.53 12.50 -1.65
C PRO A 99 4.64 11.46 -1.86
N GLY A 100 4.82 10.55 -0.90
CA GLY A 100 5.71 9.40 -1.07
C GLY A 100 5.22 8.41 -2.14
N THR A 101 3.90 8.35 -2.35
CA THR A 101 3.26 7.44 -3.30
C THR A 101 2.41 8.22 -4.31
N PRO A 102 3.02 8.91 -5.30
CA PRO A 102 2.25 9.63 -6.30
C PRO A 102 1.37 8.69 -7.13
N PRO A 103 0.19 9.15 -7.58
CA PRO A 103 -0.68 8.38 -8.46
C PRO A 103 -0.03 8.15 -9.82
N ARG A 104 -0.20 6.95 -10.41
CA ARG A 104 0.28 6.59 -11.74
C ARG A 104 -0.73 5.69 -12.46
N TRP A 105 -0.87 5.87 -13.77
CA TRP A 105 -1.57 4.93 -14.64
C TRP A 105 -0.66 3.73 -14.91
N LEU A 106 -1.15 2.53 -14.63
CA LEU A 106 -0.42 1.27 -14.71
C LEU A 106 -1.31 0.20 -15.35
N ASP A 107 -0.68 -0.81 -15.94
CA ASP A 107 -1.40 -1.94 -16.53
C ASP A 107 -1.64 -3.03 -15.48
N ALA A 108 -2.91 -3.33 -15.25
CA ALA A 108 -3.35 -4.41 -14.37
C ALA A 108 -3.94 -5.54 -15.23
N GLN A 109 -3.49 -6.77 -14.99
CA GLN A 109 -4.00 -7.96 -15.67
C GLN A 109 -5.20 -8.52 -14.92
N THR A 110 -6.31 -8.72 -15.62
CA THR A 110 -7.54 -9.31 -15.09
C THR A 110 -7.88 -10.57 -15.87
N GLU A 111 -8.89 -11.32 -15.43
CA GLU A 111 -9.41 -12.46 -16.19
C GLU A 111 -9.98 -12.06 -17.56
N ASP A 112 -10.48 -10.83 -17.70
CA ASP A 112 -11.03 -10.29 -18.95
C ASP A 112 -9.97 -9.57 -19.81
N GLY A 113 -8.70 -9.63 -19.40
CA GLY A 113 -7.57 -9.00 -20.08
C GLY A 113 -6.97 -7.80 -19.34
N SER A 114 -6.09 -7.09 -20.05
CA SER A 114 -5.30 -5.98 -19.51
C SER A 114 -6.11 -4.69 -19.45
N VAL A 115 -6.11 -4.03 -18.28
CA VAL A 115 -6.82 -2.79 -18.02
C VAL A 115 -5.85 -1.74 -17.44
N ARG A 116 -5.92 -0.52 -17.97
CA ARG A 116 -5.21 0.63 -17.40
C ARG A 116 -5.91 1.09 -16.12
N ALA A 117 -5.23 0.98 -14.99
CA ALA A 117 -5.73 1.37 -13.68
C ALA A 117 -4.83 2.41 -13.01
N LEU A 118 -5.45 3.29 -12.22
CA LEU A 118 -4.76 4.22 -11.37
C LEU A 118 -4.25 3.49 -10.12
N GLY A 119 -2.95 3.58 -9.83
CA GLY A 119 -2.34 3.04 -8.63
C GLY A 119 -1.46 4.06 -7.93
N PHE A 120 -1.26 3.89 -6.62
CA PHE A 120 -0.33 4.70 -5.82
C PHE A 120 0.93 3.88 -5.57
N VAL A 121 2.04 4.28 -6.18
CA VAL A 121 3.30 3.55 -6.12
C VAL A 121 4.38 4.39 -5.50
N MET A 122 5.31 3.75 -4.79
CA MET A 122 6.42 4.40 -4.12
C MET A 122 7.29 5.16 -5.13
N ASP A 123 7.45 6.47 -4.90
CA ASP A 123 8.50 7.22 -5.56
C ASP A 123 9.81 6.99 -4.82
N ARG A 124 10.70 6.18 -5.41
CA ARG A 124 12.03 5.90 -4.84
C ARG A 124 12.92 7.14 -4.69
N ARG A 125 12.57 8.28 -5.31
CA ARG A 125 13.26 9.58 -5.12
C ARG A 125 12.73 10.36 -3.90
N SER A 126 11.61 9.92 -3.33
CA SER A 126 11.03 10.54 -2.15
C SER A 126 11.95 10.39 -0.94
N PRO A 127 12.09 11.42 -0.09
CA PRO A 127 12.82 11.30 1.18
C PRO A 127 12.16 10.29 2.15
N PHE A 128 10.90 9.91 1.90
CA PHE A 128 10.21 8.88 2.67
C PHE A 128 10.52 7.46 2.21
N HIS A 129 11.24 7.26 1.10
CA HIS A 129 11.63 5.93 0.66
C HIS A 129 12.70 5.35 1.62
N ALA A 130 12.43 4.19 2.20
CA ALA A 130 13.35 3.54 3.14
C ALA A 130 14.55 2.86 2.44
N GLY A 131 14.57 2.80 1.11
CA GLY A 131 15.52 1.99 0.35
C GLY A 131 15.07 0.53 0.26
N ARG A 132 15.87 -0.28 -0.43
CA ARG A 132 15.65 -1.73 -0.50
C ARG A 132 16.31 -2.39 0.71
N LEU A 133 15.57 -2.46 1.80
CA LEU A 133 16.01 -3.10 3.04
C LEU A 133 15.85 -4.63 2.94
N PRO A 134 16.79 -5.42 3.52
CA PRO A 134 16.57 -6.83 3.80
C PRO A 134 15.33 -7.06 4.64
N LEU A 135 14.66 -8.20 4.45
CA LEU A 135 13.40 -8.51 5.13
C LEU A 135 13.58 -8.57 6.66
N GLU A 136 14.77 -8.99 7.09
CA GLU A 136 15.19 -9.10 8.47
C GLU A 136 15.27 -7.71 9.14
N GLU A 137 15.83 -6.70 8.45
CA GLU A 137 15.87 -5.32 8.94
C GLU A 137 14.48 -4.70 8.99
N VAL A 138 13.64 -4.97 7.97
CA VAL A 138 12.22 -4.54 7.99
C VAL A 138 11.52 -5.14 9.20
N ALA A 139 11.72 -6.43 9.47
CA ALA A 139 11.12 -7.10 10.61
C ALA A 139 11.59 -6.52 11.95
N ASP A 140 12.87 -6.14 12.08
CA ASP A 140 13.41 -5.47 13.28
C ASP A 140 12.70 -4.15 13.56
N VAL A 141 12.46 -3.34 12.51
CA VAL A 141 11.72 -2.08 12.66
C VAL A 141 10.25 -2.35 13.04
N LEU A 142 9.58 -3.25 12.31
CA LEU A 142 8.16 -3.53 12.51
C LEU A 142 7.85 -4.09 13.90
N ALA A 143 8.74 -4.90 14.48
CA ALA A 143 8.59 -5.46 15.80
C ALA A 143 8.68 -4.41 16.93
N ARG A 144 9.32 -3.26 16.68
CA ARG A 144 9.63 -2.24 17.70
C ARG A 144 8.82 -0.97 17.57
N ALA A 145 8.59 -0.53 16.32
CA ALA A 145 8.05 0.80 16.06
C ALA A 145 6.56 0.89 16.40
N ALA A 146 6.23 1.94 17.14
CA ALA A 146 4.87 2.29 17.52
C ALA A 146 4.67 3.80 17.47
N GLY A 147 3.44 4.22 17.19
CA GLY A 147 3.04 5.62 17.34
C GLY A 147 1.56 5.72 17.65
N HIS A 148 0.99 6.93 17.51
CA HIS A 148 -0.41 7.20 17.85
C HIS A 148 -1.45 6.46 16.98
N TRP A 149 -1.06 5.79 15.89
CA TRP A 149 -1.94 4.91 15.09
C TRP A 149 -1.78 3.42 15.43
N GLY A 150 -1.03 3.09 16.48
CA GLY A 150 -0.69 1.72 16.87
C GLY A 150 0.69 1.29 16.37
N THR A 151 0.97 -0.01 16.46
CA THR A 151 2.28 -0.58 16.14
C THR A 151 2.44 -0.87 14.64
N CYS A 152 3.68 -0.93 14.15
CA CYS A 152 3.95 -1.44 12.81
C CYS A 152 3.62 -2.95 12.68
N ALA A 153 3.83 -3.74 13.74
CA ALA A 153 3.49 -5.16 13.78
C ALA A 153 1.98 -5.41 13.61
N GLU A 154 1.14 -4.65 14.33
CA GLU A 154 -0.32 -4.71 14.20
C GLU A 154 -0.76 -4.37 12.77
N TYR A 155 -0.13 -3.38 12.14
CA TYR A 155 -0.44 -3.03 10.76
C TYR A 155 -0.13 -4.14 9.77
N LEU A 156 1.03 -4.79 9.91
CA LEU A 156 1.39 -5.96 9.12
C LEU A 156 0.38 -7.08 9.33
N HIS A 157 0.07 -7.41 10.58
CA HIS A 157 -0.85 -8.48 10.92
C HIS A 157 -2.24 -8.26 10.29
N ASN A 158 -2.81 -7.07 10.51
CA ASN A 158 -4.10 -6.70 9.93
C ASN A 158 -4.03 -6.70 8.39
N THR A 159 -2.92 -6.29 7.79
CA THR A 159 -2.77 -6.35 6.33
C THR A 159 -2.79 -7.79 5.83
N VAL A 160 -2.05 -8.71 6.45
CA VAL A 160 -2.05 -10.12 6.08
C VAL A 160 -3.45 -10.73 6.26
N ALA A 161 -4.10 -10.49 7.40
CA ALA A 161 -5.44 -11.01 7.67
C ALA A 161 -6.48 -10.57 6.61
N HIS A 162 -6.55 -9.28 6.28
CA HIS A 162 -7.49 -8.81 5.24
C HIS A 162 -7.15 -9.33 3.83
N LEU A 163 -5.89 -9.63 3.55
CA LEU A 163 -5.51 -10.23 2.26
C LEU A 163 -6.00 -11.68 2.17
N GLU A 164 -5.88 -12.44 3.25
CA GLU A 164 -6.38 -13.82 3.32
C GLU A 164 -7.90 -13.89 3.22
N GLU A 165 -8.63 -12.94 3.81
CA GLU A 165 -10.09 -12.81 3.63
C GLU A 165 -10.52 -12.61 2.17
N LEU A 166 -9.59 -12.14 1.32
CA LEU A 166 -9.78 -11.95 -0.12
C LEU A 166 -9.12 -13.04 -0.97
N ASP A 167 -8.64 -14.12 -0.35
CA ASP A 167 -7.91 -15.22 -1.00
C ASP A 167 -6.62 -14.74 -1.72
N ILE A 168 -5.99 -13.70 -1.18
CA ILE A 168 -4.73 -13.14 -1.69
C ILE A 168 -3.57 -13.57 -0.80
N HIS A 169 -2.91 -14.67 -1.16
CA HIS A 169 -1.76 -15.17 -0.40
C HIS A 169 -0.43 -14.50 -0.80
N ASP A 170 -0.06 -13.42 -0.09
CA ASP A 170 1.21 -12.73 -0.30
C ASP A 170 2.36 -13.38 0.51
N ARG A 171 3.10 -14.28 -0.15
CA ARG A 171 4.20 -15.04 0.47
C ARG A 171 5.26 -14.16 1.16
N ASN A 172 5.53 -12.96 0.63
CA ASN A 172 6.54 -12.07 1.22
C ASN A 172 6.03 -11.46 2.53
N LEU A 173 4.76 -11.05 2.57
CA LEU A 173 4.16 -10.53 3.80
C LEU A 173 3.97 -11.62 4.85
N TRP A 174 3.63 -12.84 4.46
CA TRP A 174 3.60 -13.99 5.37
C TRP A 174 4.96 -14.29 5.99
N ARG A 175 6.02 -14.32 5.17
CA ARG A 175 7.40 -14.49 5.67
C ARG A 175 7.78 -13.34 6.61
N LEU A 176 7.44 -12.11 6.26
CA LEU A 176 7.70 -10.94 7.11
C LEU A 176 6.95 -11.05 8.45
N GLN A 177 5.70 -11.50 8.43
CA GLN A 177 4.90 -11.70 9.63
C GLN A 177 5.53 -12.72 10.57
N ALA A 178 6.04 -13.83 10.03
CA ALA A 178 6.77 -14.82 10.83
C ALA A 178 8.04 -14.23 11.46
N LEU A 179 8.82 -13.46 10.71
CA LEU A 179 10.03 -12.80 11.20
C LEU A 179 9.74 -11.77 12.30
N VAL A 180 8.67 -10.98 12.15
CA VAL A 180 8.22 -10.01 13.16
C VAL A 180 7.74 -10.73 14.43
N ALA A 181 6.95 -11.80 14.29
CA ALA A 181 6.47 -12.58 15.42
C ALA A 181 7.64 -13.20 16.22
N ASP A 182 8.66 -13.71 15.54
CA ASP A 182 9.88 -14.23 16.17
C ASP A 182 10.58 -13.16 17.02
N ARG A 183 10.82 -11.97 16.45
CA ARG A 183 11.45 -10.84 17.15
C ARG A 183 10.69 -10.38 18.37
N ILE A 184 9.36 -10.34 18.28
CA ILE A 184 8.49 -9.99 19.41
C ILE A 184 8.61 -11.04 20.52
N ARG A 185 8.63 -12.33 20.19
CA ARG A 185 8.77 -13.42 21.18
C ARG A 185 10.13 -13.43 21.86
N THR A 186 11.19 -13.11 21.13
CA THR A 186 12.56 -13.08 21.65
C THR A 186 12.92 -11.73 22.27
N TRP A 187 12.02 -10.75 22.24
CA TRP A 187 12.26 -9.42 22.76
C TRP A 187 12.52 -9.48 24.27
N LYS A 188 13.69 -9.01 24.69
CA LYS A 188 13.97 -8.68 26.08
C LYS A 188 13.88 -7.16 26.19
N ALA A 189 12.99 -6.67 27.05
CA ALA A 189 12.95 -5.25 27.36
C ALA A 189 14.35 -4.82 27.82
N PRO A 190 14.89 -3.69 27.35
CA PRO A 190 16.11 -3.14 27.91
C PRO A 190 15.89 -2.91 29.41
N ASP A 191 16.92 -3.17 30.22
CA ASP A 191 16.88 -2.89 31.65
C ASP A 191 16.58 -1.39 31.88
N PRO A 192 15.77 -1.04 32.90
CA PRO A 192 15.32 0.32 33.16
C PRO A 192 16.45 1.30 33.50
#